data_AF-A0A4Q1AW01-F1
#
_entry.id   AF-A0A4Q1AW01-F1
#
_cell.length_a   1.000
_cell.length_b   1.000
_cell.length_c   1.000
_cell.angle_alpha   90.00
_cell.angle_beta   90.00
_cell.angle_gamma   90.00
#
_symmetry.space_group_name_H-M   'P 1'
#
loop_
_entity.id
_entity.type
_entity.pdbx_description
1 polymer ?
#
loop_
_entity_poly.entity_id
_entity_poly.type
_entity_poly.pdbx_seq_one_letter_code
_entity_poly.pdbx_strand_id
1 'polypeptide(L)'
;MTIEARLENMQNQLSNVIELLQISISSLHTKKAVANFLGKSQKTIDNYIKNESFIKGKHYFINDSGKVEFIPVAIVEFKKNPTHKIKVIEKKEEIEKKTIVLSETSSNILKGIV
;
A
#
# COMPACT_ATOMS: atom_id res chain seq x y z
N MET A 1 2.15 48.79 -6.45
CA MET A 1 2.13 47.46 -5.79
C MET A 1 3.56 47.08 -5.50
N THR A 2 3.93 46.96 -4.22
CA THR A 2 5.33 46.73 -3.81
C THR A 2 5.71 45.24 -3.87
N ILE A 3 7.00 44.95 -3.71
CA ILE A 3 7.51 43.59 -3.64
C ILE A 3 6.94 42.87 -2.41
N GLU A 4 6.79 43.55 -1.26
CA GLU A 4 6.22 42.92 -0.06
C GLU A 4 4.78 42.47 -0.28
N ALA A 5 3.95 43.33 -0.90
CA ALA A 5 2.56 42.99 -1.20
C ALA A 5 2.45 41.78 -2.15
N ARG A 6 3.39 41.62 -3.09
CA ARG A 6 3.44 40.42 -3.94
C ARG A 6 3.86 39.17 -3.17
N LEU A 7 4.78 39.31 -2.21
CA LEU A 7 5.30 38.20 -1.42
C LEU A 7 4.24 37.66 -0.45
N GLU A 8 3.51 38.56 0.20
CA GLU A 8 2.36 38.23 1.05
C GLU A 8 1.24 37.56 0.26
N ASN A 9 0.93 38.06 -0.94
CA ASN A 9 -0.06 37.42 -1.81
C ASN A 9 0.36 36.00 -2.22
N MET A 10 1.64 35.78 -2.56
CA MET A 10 2.15 34.43 -2.86
C MET A 10 2.06 33.50 -1.65
N GLN A 11 2.37 33.99 -0.44
CA GLN A 11 2.24 33.20 0.80
C GLN A 11 0.78 32.79 1.04
N ASN A 12 -0.17 33.71 0.87
CA ASN A 12 -1.59 33.43 1.02
C ASN A 12 -2.08 32.40 -0.01
N GLN A 13 -1.66 32.52 -1.26
CA GLN A 13 -1.95 31.53 -2.30
C GLN A 13 -1.39 30.15 -1.95
N LEU A 14 -0.17 30.09 -1.42
CA LEU A 14 0.44 28.83 -1.00
C LEU A 14 -0.34 28.18 0.16
N SER A 15 -0.75 28.97 1.15
CA SER A 15 -1.53 28.49 2.30
C SER A 15 -2.87 27.92 1.84
N ASN A 16 -3.58 28.63 0.97
CA ASN A 16 -4.84 28.17 0.39
C ASN A 16 -4.68 26.84 -0.38
N VAL A 17 -3.60 26.69 -1.15
CA VAL A 17 -3.30 25.43 -1.85
C VAL A 17 -3.03 24.30 -0.86
N ILE A 18 -2.32 24.57 0.24
CA ILE A 18 -2.05 23.58 1.29
C ILE A 18 -3.36 23.13 1.96
N GLU A 19 -4.25 24.06 2.30
CA GLU A 19 -5.56 23.73 2.90
C GLU A 19 -6.44 22.91 1.95
N LEU A 20 -6.55 23.32 0.68
CA LEU A 20 -7.29 22.57 -0.33
C LEU A 20 -6.70 21.17 -0.56
N LEU A 21 -5.37 21.04 -0.53
CA LEU A 21 -4.70 19.75 -0.59
C LEU A 21 -5.05 18.91 0.63
N GLN A 22 -4.96 19.44 1.85
CA GLN A 22 -5.35 18.73 3.07
C GLN A 22 -6.81 18.25 3.00
N ILE A 23 -7.72 19.08 2.52
CA ILE A 23 -9.14 18.72 2.32
C ILE A 23 -9.27 17.60 1.29
N SER A 24 -8.58 17.66 0.16
CA SER A 24 -8.62 16.58 -0.86
C SER A 24 -8.01 15.26 -0.35
N ILE A 25 -6.94 15.39 0.43
CA ILE A 25 -6.15 14.31 1.02
C ILE A 25 -6.90 13.65 2.19
N SER A 26 -7.87 14.34 2.81
CA SER A 26 -8.69 13.80 3.89
C SER A 26 -9.40 12.48 3.51
N SER A 27 -9.59 12.18 2.23
CA SER A 27 -10.15 10.92 1.75
C SER A 27 -9.14 9.76 1.64
N LEU A 28 -7.84 10.03 1.73
CA LEU A 28 -6.73 9.08 1.53
C LEU A 28 -6.39 8.28 2.80
N HIS A 29 -7.34 8.09 3.71
CA HIS A 29 -7.19 7.28 4.91
C HIS A 29 -7.69 5.83 4.73
N THR A 30 -8.41 5.53 3.64
CA THR A 30 -8.97 4.19 3.40
C THR A 30 -8.10 3.36 2.45
N LYS A 31 -8.12 2.03 2.61
CA LYS A 31 -7.42 1.10 1.70
C LYS A 31 -7.80 1.31 0.24
N LYS A 32 -9.10 1.54 -0.05
CA LYS A 32 -9.60 1.77 -1.40
C LYS A 32 -9.04 3.08 -1.99
N ALA A 33 -9.05 4.17 -1.22
CA ALA A 33 -8.51 5.44 -1.66
C ALA A 33 -6.99 5.35 -1.91
N VAL A 34 -6.25 4.70 -1.01
CA VAL A 34 -4.81 4.47 -1.17
C VAL A 34 -4.50 3.62 -2.40
N ALA A 35 -5.25 2.54 -2.62
CA ALA A 35 -5.11 1.69 -3.80
C ALA A 35 -5.30 2.49 -5.11
N ASN A 36 -6.38 3.28 -5.17
CA ASN A 36 -6.67 4.13 -6.33
C ASN A 36 -5.57 5.19 -6.54
N PHE A 37 -5.14 5.86 -5.48
CA PHE A 37 -4.11 6.90 -5.54
C PHE A 37 -2.76 6.35 -6.02
N LEU A 38 -2.37 5.15 -5.57
CA LEU A 38 -1.13 4.50 -5.97
C LEU A 38 -1.24 3.75 -7.32
N GLY A 39 -2.44 3.65 -7.91
CA GLY A 39 -2.67 2.85 -9.11
C GLY A 39 -2.40 1.36 -8.90
N LYS A 40 -2.77 0.83 -7.73
CA LYS A 40 -2.55 -0.57 -7.32
C LYS A 40 -3.85 -1.24 -6.91
N SER A 41 -3.86 -2.57 -6.87
CA SER A 41 -5.00 -3.32 -6.31
C SER A 41 -5.03 -3.21 -4.78
N GLN A 42 -6.20 -3.30 -4.16
CA GLN A 42 -6.32 -3.35 -2.70
C GLN A 42 -5.51 -4.51 -2.09
N LYS A 43 -5.42 -5.64 -2.79
CA LYS A 43 -4.56 -6.79 -2.40
C LYS A 43 -3.08 -6.42 -2.35
N THR A 44 -2.63 -5.53 -3.23
CA THR A 44 -1.24 -5.04 -3.20
C THR A 44 -1.00 -4.18 -1.96
N ILE A 45 -2.00 -3.39 -1.54
CA ILE A 45 -1.91 -2.62 -0.29
C ILE A 45 -1.81 -3.55 0.92
N ASP A 46 -2.60 -4.63 0.95
CA ASP A 46 -2.49 -5.66 1.98
C ASP A 46 -1.08 -6.31 1.96
N ASN A 47 -0.52 -6.55 0.77
CA ASN A 47 0.86 -7.05 0.64
C ASN A 47 1.90 -6.06 1.15
N TYR A 48 1.72 -4.75 0.94
CA TYR A 48 2.62 -3.73 1.47
C TYR A 48 2.65 -3.71 2.99
N ILE A 49 1.51 -3.95 3.63
CA ILE A 49 1.44 -4.12 5.09
C ILE A 49 2.17 -5.42 5.48
N LYS A 50 1.88 -6.54 4.79
CA LYS A 50 2.45 -7.86 5.10
C LYS A 50 3.97 -7.93 4.92
N ASN A 51 4.52 -7.25 3.93
CA ASN A 51 5.94 -7.27 3.60
C ASN A 51 6.73 -6.09 4.20
N GLU A 52 6.09 -5.34 5.10
CA GLU A 52 6.65 -4.19 5.84
C GLU A 52 7.05 -3.00 4.94
N SER A 53 6.57 -2.94 3.69
CA SER A 53 6.69 -1.72 2.88
C SER A 53 5.86 -0.59 3.49
N PHE A 54 4.70 -0.93 4.07
CA PHE A 54 3.91 -0.05 4.92
C PHE A 54 4.12 -0.43 6.38
N ILE A 55 4.66 0.52 7.14
CA ILE A 55 5.03 0.36 8.56
C ILE A 55 3.95 0.99 9.45
N LYS A 56 3.47 0.23 10.46
CA LYS A 56 2.53 0.72 11.48
C LYS A 56 3.14 1.89 12.26
N GLY A 57 2.35 2.94 12.50
CA GLY A 57 2.80 4.19 13.13
C GLY A 57 3.50 5.17 12.18
N LYS A 58 3.87 4.75 10.95
CA LYS A 58 4.46 5.62 9.93
C LYS A 58 3.55 5.82 8.72
N HIS A 59 3.04 4.73 8.16
CA HIS A 59 2.20 4.77 6.95
C HIS A 59 0.72 4.53 7.27
N TYR A 60 0.44 3.84 8.38
CA TYR A 60 -0.92 3.54 8.82
C TYR A 60 -0.95 3.33 10.34
N PHE A 61 -2.13 3.40 10.93
CA PHE A 61 -2.42 3.02 12.31
C PHE A 61 -3.72 2.22 12.37
N ILE A 62 -4.00 1.64 13.53
CA ILE A 62 -5.29 1.01 13.82
C ILE A 62 -6.07 2.01 14.67
N ASN A 63 -7.23 2.44 14.19
CA ASN A 63 -8.09 3.38 14.92
C ASN A 63 -8.83 2.67 16.07
N ASP A 64 -9.56 3.44 16.87
CA ASP A 64 -10.29 2.92 18.05
C ASP A 64 -11.36 1.88 17.68
N SER A 65 -11.83 1.89 16.43
CA SER A 65 -12.77 0.91 15.89
C SER A 65 -12.09 -0.37 15.35
N GLY A 66 -10.78 -0.52 15.55
CA GLY A 66 -10.01 -1.67 15.07
C GLY A 66 -9.74 -1.67 13.55
N LYS A 67 -10.02 -0.57 12.85
CA LYS A 67 -9.82 -0.45 11.40
C LYS A 67 -8.46 0.15 11.07
N VAL A 68 -7.87 -0.33 9.98
CA VAL A 68 -6.64 0.26 9.42
C VAL A 68 -6.98 1.60 8.77
N GLU A 69 -6.32 2.65 9.26
CA GLU A 69 -6.34 3.99 8.65
C GLU A 69 -4.94 4.40 8.19
N PHE A 70 -4.87 4.93 6.98
CA PHE A 70 -3.61 5.35 6.36
C PHE A 70 -3.31 6.81 6.64
N ILE A 71 -2.02 7.11 6.83
CA ILE A 71 -1.53 8.48 7.06
C ILE A 71 -1.26 9.11 5.69
N PRO A 72 -2.08 10.07 5.23
CA PRO A 72 -2.07 10.45 3.83
C PRO A 72 -0.75 11.06 3.34
N VAL A 73 -0.08 11.87 4.18
CA VAL A 73 1.21 12.48 3.86
C VAL A 73 2.26 11.40 3.58
N ALA A 74 2.31 10.36 4.42
CA ALA A 74 3.24 9.25 4.24
C ALA A 74 2.96 8.46 2.95
N ILE A 75 1.69 8.32 2.54
CA ILE A 75 1.32 7.67 1.27
C ILE A 75 1.75 8.51 0.05
N VAL A 76 1.63 9.83 0.14
CA VAL A 76 2.11 10.74 -0.91
C VAL A 76 3.63 10.65 -1.05
N GLU A 77 4.36 10.65 0.06
CA GLU A 77 5.82 10.48 0.07
C GLU A 77 6.25 9.12 -0.51
N PHE A 78 5.56 8.04 -0.13
CA PHE A 78 5.79 6.70 -0.64
C PHE A 78 5.66 6.63 -2.17
N LYS A 79 4.68 7.34 -2.75
CA LYS A 79 4.50 7.41 -4.21
C LYS A 79 5.63 8.17 -4.91
N LYS A 80 6.13 9.25 -4.30
CA LYS A 80 7.22 10.07 -4.86
C LYS A 80 8.55 9.32 -4.87
N ASN A 81 8.80 8.54 -3.82
CA ASN A 81 10.04 7.81 -3.64
C ASN A 81 9.75 6.30 -3.51
N PRO A 82 9.48 5.61 -4.63
CA PRO A 82 9.24 4.17 -4.65
C PRO A 82 10.55 3.42 -4.33
N THR A 83 10.94 3.45 -3.06
CA THR A 83 12.10 2.75 -2.51
C THR A 83 11.80 1.26 -2.31
N HIS A 84 10.89 0.70 -3.11
CA HIS A 84 10.72 -0.75 -3.19
C HIS A 84 11.98 -1.28 -3.86
N LYS A 85 13.04 -1.45 -3.06
CA LYS A 85 13.95 -2.56 -3.29
C LYS A 85 13.03 -3.73 -3.55
N ILE A 86 13.06 -4.22 -4.78
CA ILE A 86 12.51 -5.52 -5.11
C ILE A 86 13.24 -6.43 -4.11
N LYS A 87 12.63 -6.69 -2.95
CA LYS A 87 13.00 -7.83 -2.14
C LYS A 87 12.60 -8.96 -3.07
N VAL A 88 13.56 -9.42 -3.88
CA VAL A 88 13.51 -10.76 -4.43
C VAL A 88 13.19 -11.58 -3.20
N ILE A 89 11.96 -12.06 -3.13
CA ILE A 89 11.60 -13.03 -2.13
C ILE A 89 12.45 -14.21 -2.58
N GLU A 90 13.65 -14.34 -2.03
CA GLU A 90 14.25 -15.64 -1.87
C GLU A 90 13.16 -16.42 -1.18
N LYS A 91 12.41 -17.20 -1.98
CA LYS A 91 11.62 -18.29 -1.47
C LYS A 91 12.65 -19.12 -0.72
N LYS A 92 12.80 -18.85 0.58
CA LYS A 92 13.47 -19.78 1.48
C LYS A 92 12.83 -21.12 1.15
N GLU A 93 13.69 -22.01 0.72
CA GLU A 93 13.38 -23.36 0.28
C GLU A 93 12.68 -24.10 1.42
N GLU A 94 11.37 -23.95 1.52
CA GLU A 94 10.49 -25.07 1.89
C GLU A 94 10.01 -25.70 0.59
N ILE A 95 10.98 -26.13 -0.21
CA ILE A 95 10.84 -27.28 -1.11
C ILE A 95 11.18 -28.52 -0.25
N GLU A 96 10.67 -28.59 0.98
CA GLU A 96 10.39 -29.89 1.56
C GLU A 96 9.16 -30.40 0.83
N LYS A 97 9.42 -31.12 -0.26
CA LYS A 97 8.54 -32.04 -0.98
C LYS A 97 7.15 -32.16 -0.32
N LYS A 98 6.23 -31.23 -0.62
CA LYS A 98 4.80 -31.54 -0.56
C LYS A 98 4.53 -32.49 -1.71
N THR A 99 4.86 -33.76 -1.52
CA THR A 99 4.28 -34.85 -2.29
C THR A 99 2.78 -34.66 -2.21
N ILE A 100 2.17 -34.31 -3.34
CA ILE A 100 0.71 -34.28 -3.46
C ILE A 100 0.27 -35.73 -3.20
N VAL A 101 -0.30 -35.98 -2.03
CA VAL A 101 -0.89 -37.30 -1.73
C VAL A 101 -2.22 -37.35 -2.47
N LEU A 102 -2.24 -38.06 -3.59
CA LEU A 102 -3.45 -38.32 -4.36
C LEU A 102 -4.30 -39.38 -3.66
N SER A 103 -5.62 -39.32 -3.82
CA SER A 103 -6.48 -40.44 -3.42
C SER A 103 -6.13 -41.69 -4.25
N GLU A 104 -6.45 -42.86 -3.71
CA GLU A 104 -6.19 -44.14 -4.39
C GLU A 104 -6.83 -44.19 -5.77
N THR A 105 -8.07 -43.69 -5.90
CA THR A 105 -8.78 -43.54 -7.17
C THR A 105 -8.02 -42.66 -8.16
N SER A 106 -7.57 -41.48 -7.74
CA SER A 106 -6.80 -40.57 -8.62
C SER A 106 -5.45 -41.16 -9.02
N SER A 107 -4.78 -41.91 -8.12
CA SER A 107 -3.54 -42.62 -8.42
C SER A 107 -3.73 -43.74 -9.43
N ASN A 108 -4.81 -44.52 -9.33
CA ASN A 108 -5.09 -45.63 -10.24
C ASN A 108 -5.42 -45.14 -11.65
N ILE A 109 -6.20 -44.05 -11.76
CA ILE A 109 -6.49 -43.37 -13.03
C ILE A 109 -5.19 -42.93 -13.72
N LEU A 110 -4.27 -42.28 -12.99
CA LEU A 110 -2.99 -41.83 -13.53
C LEU A 110 -2.07 -42.98 -13.96
N LYS A 111 -2.17 -44.13 -13.29
CA LYS A 111 -1.40 -45.34 -13.64
C LYS A 111 -2.03 -46.17 -14.76
N GLY A 112 -3.21 -45.76 -15.27
CA GLY A 112 -3.94 -46.52 -16.29
C GLY A 112 -4.46 -47.87 -15.79
N ILE A 113 -4.58 -48.01 -14.47
CA ILE A 113 -5.17 -49.19 -13.82
C ILE A 113 -6.65 -48.84 -13.62
N VAL A 114 -7.51 -49.39 -14.47
CA VAL A 114 -8.97 -49.30 -14.33
C VAL A 114 -9.45 -50.38 -13.37
#